data_AF-A0A524DJP6-F1
#
_entry.id   AF-A0A524DJP6-F1
#
_cell.length_a   1.000
_cell.length_b   1.000
_cell.length_c   1.000
_cell.angle_alpha   90.00
_cell.angle_beta   90.00
_cell.angle_gamma   90.00
#
_symmetry.space_group_name_H-M   'P 1'
#
loop_
_entity.id
_entity.type
_entity.pdbx_description
1 polymer ?
#
loop_
_entity_poly.entity_id
_entity_poly.type
_entity_poly.pdbx_seq_one_letter_code
_entity_poly.pdbx_strand_id
1 'polypeptide(L)' 'MSQEDTSGQWIEFYKKKGDNLMELSQNHISNKEYRKALELIKEAHTMYKKGNCIEDAEKAKAKFTEIKNTHFKKKK' A
#
# COMPACT_ATOMS: atom_id res chain seq x y z
N MET A 1 -16.41 -12.34 24.86
CA MET A 1 -15.61 -12.06 23.64
C MET A 1 -14.32 -12.84 23.76
N SER A 2 -14.12 -13.86 22.93
CA SER A 2 -12.88 -14.62 22.82
C SER A 2 -11.81 -13.77 22.12
N GLN A 3 -10.54 -13.88 22.55
CA GLN A 3 -9.41 -13.13 21.96
C GLN A 3 -9.24 -13.35 20.45
N GLU A 4 -9.72 -14.48 19.93
CA GLU A 4 -9.63 -14.85 18.50
C GLU A 4 -10.41 -13.88 17.60
N ASP A 5 -11.57 -13.40 18.05
CA ASP A 5 -12.45 -12.50 17.29
C ASP A 5 -11.83 -11.11 17.09
N THR A 6 -11.05 -10.68 18.09
CA THR A 6 -10.31 -9.40 18.03
C THR A 6 -9.20 -9.48 16.97
N SER A 7 -8.48 -10.59 16.88
CA SER A 7 -7.36 -10.74 15.94
C SER A 7 -7.80 -10.68 14.47
N GLY A 8 -8.94 -11.28 14.12
CA GLY A 8 -9.50 -11.22 12.77
C GLY A 8 -9.93 -9.81 12.37
N GLN A 9 -10.59 -9.09 13.29
CA GLN A 9 -10.99 -7.70 13.07
C GLN A 9 -9.79 -6.77 12.88
N TRP A 10 -8.68 -6.99 13.60
CA TRP A 10 -7.45 -6.22 13.39
C TRP A 10 -6.82 -6.48 12.02
N ILE A 11 -6.76 -7.74 11.59
CA ILE A 11 -6.26 -8.11 10.26
C ILE A 11 -7.10 -7.42 9.17
N GLU A 12 -8.43 -7.53 9.26
CA GLU A 12 -9.34 -6.93 8.30
C GLU A 12 -9.27 -5.40 8.29
N PHE A 13 -9.16 -4.77 9.47
CA PHE A 13 -9.00 -3.32 9.59
C PHE A 13 -7.76 -2.82 8.85
N TYR A 14 -6.61 -3.45 9.10
CA TYR A 14 -5.37 -3.04 8.45
C TYR A 14 -5.37 -3.33 6.95
N LYS A 15 -5.97 -4.45 6.53
CA LYS A 15 -6.14 -4.76 5.11
C LYS A 15 -6.98 -3.69 4.41
N LYS A 16 -8.18 -3.38 4.93
CA LYS A 16 -9.06 -2.34 4.37
C LYS A 16 -8.38 -0.98 4.29
N LYS A 17 -7.61 -0.61 5.32
CA LYS A 17 -6.86 0.64 5.30
C LYS A 17 -5.78 0.63 4.22
N GLY A 18 -5.07 -0.49 4.04
CA GLY A 18 -4.11 -0.68 2.95
C GLY A 18 -4.77 -0.55 1.58
N ASP A 19 -5.91 -1.21 1.36
CA ASP A 19 -6.66 -1.20 0.10
C ASP A 19 -7.10 0.23 -0.27
N ASN A 20 -7.65 0.98 0.69
CA ASN A 20 -8.03 2.39 0.49
C ASN A 20 -6.83 3.26 0.09
N LEU A 21 -5.67 3.07 0.72
CA LEU A 21 -4.46 3.82 0.39
C LEU A 21 -3.95 3.47 -1.03
N MET A 22 -4.07 2.21 -1.46
CA MET A 22 -3.76 1.80 -2.83
C MET A 22 -4.70 2.48 -3.84
N GLU A 23 -6.00 2.50 -3.57
CA GLU A 23 -6.99 3.18 -4.43
C GLU A 23 -6.72 4.69 -4.53
N LEU A 24 -6.48 5.36 -3.39
CA LEU A 24 -6.10 6.78 -3.38
C LEU A 24 -4.81 7.04 -4.15
N SER A 25 -3.82 6.15 -4.03
CA SER A 25 -2.59 6.26 -4.79
C SER A 25 -2.83 6.22 -6.30
N GLN A 26 -3.80 5.41 -6.76
CA GLN A 26 -4.15 5.30 -8.17
C GLN A 26 -4.73 6.60 -8.73
N ASN A 27 -5.51 7.33 -7.94
CA ASN A 27 -5.98 8.67 -8.32
C ASN A 27 -4.82 9.65 -8.51
N HIS A 28 -3.85 9.65 -7.59
CA HIS A 28 -2.65 10.47 -7.72
C HIS A 28 -1.77 10.06 -8.92
N ILE A 29 -1.68 8.77 -9.24
CA ILE A 29 -0.98 8.29 -10.44
C ILE A 29 -1.64 8.84 -11.70
N SER A 30 -2.98 8.77 -11.79
CA SER A 30 -3.75 9.31 -12.92
C SER A 30 -3.55 10.82 -13.08
N ASN A 31 -3.40 11.54 -11.97
CA ASN A 31 -3.10 12.98 -11.95
C ASN A 31 -1.61 13.32 -12.12
N LYS A 32 -0.74 12.32 -12.39
CA LYS A 32 0.71 12.46 -12.50
C LYS A 32 1.40 13.00 -11.24
N GLU A 33 0.76 12.88 -10.08
CA GLU A 33 1.27 13.27 -8.77
C GLU A 33 2.10 12.12 -8.15
N TYR A 34 3.11 11.65 -8.87
CA TYR A 34 3.79 10.38 -8.55
C TYR A 34 4.49 10.36 -7.18
N ARG A 35 4.94 11.51 -6.66
CA ARG A 35 5.53 11.56 -5.30
C ARG A 35 4.49 11.23 -4.23
N LYS A 36 3.29 11.82 -4.32
CA LYS A 36 2.17 11.55 -3.41
C LYS A 36 1.71 10.09 -3.53
N ALA A 37 1.61 9.58 -4.76
CA ALA A 37 1.30 8.17 -4.98
C ALA A 37 2.30 7.24 -4.28
N LEU A 38 3.61 7.50 -4.39
CA LEU A 38 4.64 6.71 -3.72
C LEU A 38 4.55 6.77 -2.18
N GLU A 39 4.20 7.92 -1.61
CA GLU A 39 3.98 8.07 -0.16
C GLU A 39 2.81 7.20 0.32
N LEU A 40 1.68 7.25 -0.39
CA LEU A 40 0.49 6.45 -0.07
C LEU A 40 0.75 4.95 -0.21
N ILE A 41 1.44 4.51 -1.27
CA ILE A 41 1.79 3.09 -1.46
C ILE A 41 2.72 2.60 -0.34
N LYS A 42 3.64 3.44 0.14
CA LYS A 42 4.51 3.11 1.28
C LYS A 42 3.70 2.93 2.58
N GLU A 43 2.70 3.78 2.80
CA GLU A 43 1.79 3.62 3.94
C GLU A 43 0.93 2.35 3.80
N ALA A 44 0.39 2.08 2.60
CA ALA A 44 -0.39 0.87 2.32
C ALA A 44 0.40 -0.40 2.62
N HIS A 45 1.64 -0.50 2.14
CA HIS A 45 2.56 -1.59 2.44
C HIS A 45 2.76 -1.78 3.96
N THR A 46 2.82 -0.69 4.72
CA THR A 46 2.96 -0.75 6.19
C THR A 46 1.69 -1.27 6.85
N MET A 47 0.51 -0.88 6.36
CA MET A 47 -0.77 -1.39 6.85
C MET A 47 -0.90 -2.89 6.58
N TYR A 48 -0.61 -3.35 5.37
CA TYR A 48 -0.64 -4.78 5.05
C TYR A 48 0.29 -5.61 5.95
N LYS A 49 1.50 -5.11 6.26
CA LYS A 49 2.39 -5.77 7.23
C LYS A 49 1.80 -5.86 8.63
N LYS A 50 1.12 -4.81 9.11
CA LYS A 50 0.43 -4.83 10.41
C LYS A 50 -0.74 -5.81 10.44
N GLY A 51 -1.44 -5.95 9.32
CA GLY A 51 -2.53 -6.93 9.15
C GLY A 51 -2.05 -8.35 8.79
N ASN A 52 -0.74 -8.60 8.77
CA ASN A 52 -0.16 -9.88 8.31
C ASN A 52 -0.61 -10.29 6.88
N CYS A 53 -0.96 -9.32 6.03
CA CYS A 53 -1.34 -9.52 4.64
C CYS A 53 -0.09 -9.49 3.74
N ILE A 54 0.73 -10.55 3.79
CA ILE A 54 2.06 -10.56 3.17
C ILE A 54 2.01 -10.40 1.64
N GLU A 55 1.06 -11.06 0.97
CA GLU A 55 0.91 -10.97 -0.48
C GLU A 55 0.59 -9.54 -0.93
N ASP A 56 -0.31 -8.87 -0.23
CA ASP A 56 -0.71 -7.49 -0.55
C ASP A 56 0.42 -6.50 -0.25
N ALA A 57 1.21 -6.75 0.79
CA ALA A 57 2.43 -6.00 1.05
C ALA A 57 3.42 -6.11 -0.13
N GLU A 58 3.74 -7.32 -0.61
CA GLU A 58 4.68 -7.47 -1.72
C GLU A 58 4.13 -6.87 -3.02
N LYS A 59 2.81 -6.94 -3.28
CA LYS A 59 2.17 -6.21 -4.40
C LYS A 59 2.38 -4.70 -4.30
N ALA A 60 2.14 -4.10 -3.13
CA ALA A 60 2.35 -2.67 -2.91
C ALA A 60 3.82 -2.27 -3.13
N LYS A 61 4.77 -3.07 -2.63
CA LYS A 61 6.21 -2.85 -2.82
C LYS A 61 6.64 -2.97 -4.28
N ALA A 62 6.10 -3.94 -5.01
CA ALA A 62 6.31 -4.08 -6.45
C ALA A 62 5.81 -2.84 -7.19
N LYS A 63 4.58 -2.38 -6.88
CA LYS A 63 4.00 -1.18 -7.49
C LYS A 63 4.79 0.09 -7.20
N PHE A 64 5.26 0.26 -5.96
CA PHE A 64 6.16 1.35 -5.59
C PHE A 64 7.43 1.35 -6.46
N THR A 65 8.04 0.18 -6.64
CA THR A 65 9.28 0.01 -7.41
C THR A 65 9.05 0.32 -8.89
N GLU A 66 7.94 -0.16 -9.45
CA GLU A 66 7.49 0.14 -10.82
C GLU A 66 7.41 1.66 -11.05
N ILE A 67 6.61 2.38 -10.25
CA ILE A 67 6.41 3.83 -10.39
C ILE A 67 7.73 4.59 -10.22
N LYS A 68 8.53 4.20 -9.22
CA LYS A 68 9.83 4.82 -8.96
C LYS A 68 10.77 4.67 -10.16
N ASN A 69 10.82 3.48 -10.75
CA ASN A 69 11.67 3.20 -11.91
C ASN A 69 11.17 3.86 -13.19
N THR A 70 9.86 3.97 -13.37
CA THR A 70 9.27 4.60 -14.56
C THR A 70 9.41 6.12 -14.55
N HIS A 71 9.21 6.76 -13.40
CA HIS A 71 9.07 8.22 -13.33
C HIS A 71 10.24 8.97 -12.67
N PHE A 72 11.10 8.28 -11.92
CA PHE A 72 12.18 8.93 -11.15
C PHE A 72 13.57 8.36 -11.44
N LYS A 73 13.70 7.40 -12.36
CA LYS A 73 15.00 6.87 -12.75
C LYS A 73 15.76 7.95 -13.53
N LYS A 74 16.81 8.49 -12.93
CA LYS A 74 17.71 9.42 -13.62
C LYS A 74 18.34 8.70 -14.81
N LYS A 75 18.25 9.30 -16.01
CA LYS A 75 19.13 8.92 -17.12
C LYS A 75 20.56 9.17 -16.65
N LYS A 76 21.37 8.13 -16.64
CA LYS A 76 22.82 8.26 -16.47
C LYS A 76 23.39 9.02 -17.65
#